data_AF-X8J4C7-F1
#
_entry.id   AF-X8J4C7-F1
#
_cell.length_a   1.000
_cell.length_b   1.000
_cell.length_c   1.000
_cell.angle_alpha   90.00
_cell.angle_beta   90.00
_cell.angle_gamma   90.00
#
_symmetry.space_group_name_H-M   'P 1'
#
loop_
_entity.id
_entity.type
_entity.pdbx_description
1 polymer ?
#
loop_
_entity_poly.entity_id
_entity_poly.type
_entity_poly.pdbx_seq_one_letter_code
_entity_poly.pdbx_strand_id
1 'polypeptide(L)'
;MKAQRGDRHTVTDNATVMTVVAIPDVVKHIFMEDTPSVNPTSETPPAAMEASIPPGLSWDDFSDIDRYKRLAAYNVYFIIDILFKTVPGLADLDIRNGKSLSAPPAPHIMPSGEDFKTLYPMLGITPVDETTIGGNLQVLGIMLQQQGLDSEFHQKILGLGKRKIPCVGDNMTTTRLEAARNLRIRDPNGYERLDWLVIVPGWFHILLNLGMATFDSHRGGDKTMSFIRDITLLGRTGLTMNMRKKRPDFFAMDEFLRHKLFALVRSLWMHYSSAENLDDLVTWVKSAPESTLRENALRIHQERMSSEALEILSESNETDEVLTNTILQSRDLLQFYSTRRAIQTGNVGLLEDLLPRLLIYFKGHDNHNYAQGLAECMHWMRYDAPPGMSWQAHAEVSPAIPILGQLAEKVEDRLIQLKRTRVHKEIGAELDISRLATRHMAHQIHQLHPDRILDEPKDKAKDYVYLGEEPLMDTKWLDNLNKARQDFRSIKSTKQEYRPTETQEE
;
A
#
# COMPACT_ATOMS: atom_id res chain seq x y z
N MET A 1 -9.39 -33.18 43.80
CA MET A 1 -8.84 -31.99 43.11
C MET A 1 -7.58 -32.38 42.36
N LYS A 2 -7.70 -32.70 41.07
CA LYS A 2 -6.58 -32.80 40.13
C LYS A 2 -6.70 -31.59 39.21
N ALA A 3 -5.67 -30.75 39.19
CA ALA A 3 -5.64 -29.51 38.42
C ALA A 3 -5.75 -29.82 36.92
N GLN A 4 -6.79 -29.27 36.31
CA GLN A 4 -7.08 -29.33 34.88
C GLN A 4 -6.09 -28.42 34.14
N ARG A 5 -4.95 -28.99 33.73
CA ARG A 5 -4.00 -28.41 32.77
C ARG A 5 -4.13 -29.14 31.42
N GLY A 6 -5.37 -29.23 30.92
CA GLY A 6 -5.71 -29.96 29.70
C GLY A 6 -5.51 -29.14 28.43
N ASP A 7 -6.05 -27.92 28.37
CA ASP A 7 -6.12 -27.19 27.10
C ASP A 7 -5.49 -25.81 27.22
N ARG A 8 -4.16 -25.75 27.10
CA ARG A 8 -3.43 -24.49 26.83
C ARG A 8 -3.51 -24.14 25.35
N HIS A 9 -4.73 -24.08 24.80
CA HIS A 9 -4.96 -23.22 23.66
C HIS A 9 -5.19 -21.82 24.24
N THR A 10 -4.15 -20.97 24.23
CA THR A 10 -4.42 -19.55 24.04
C THR A 10 -5.12 -19.47 22.69
N VAL A 11 -6.44 -19.49 22.72
CA VAL A 11 -7.23 -18.98 21.60
C VAL A 11 -6.90 -17.50 21.59
N THR A 12 -6.03 -17.10 20.68
CA THR A 12 -5.95 -15.69 20.32
C THR A 12 -7.25 -15.40 19.59
N ASP A 13 -8.27 -14.97 20.33
CA ASP A 13 -9.44 -14.37 19.71
C ASP A 13 -8.93 -13.13 18.98
N ASN A 14 -8.97 -13.18 17.65
CA ASN A 14 -8.63 -12.05 16.82
C ASN A 14 -9.73 -11.01 17.02
N ALA A 15 -9.44 -9.96 17.78
CA ALA A 15 -10.33 -8.81 17.91
C ALA A 15 -10.01 -7.80 16.82
N THR A 16 -11.03 -7.39 16.05
CA THR A 16 -10.94 -6.21 15.21
C THR A 16 -11.11 -4.97 16.09
N VAL A 17 -10.28 -3.96 15.86
CA VAL A 17 -10.43 -2.64 16.48
C VAL A 17 -10.96 -1.68 15.44
N MET A 18 -12.08 -1.03 15.73
CA MET A 18 -12.64 0.03 14.90
C MET A 18 -12.53 1.37 15.60
N THR A 19 -12.04 2.36 14.86
CA THR A 19 -11.92 3.75 15.30
C THR A 19 -12.73 4.64 14.38
N VAL A 20 -13.36 5.66 14.95
CA VAL A 20 -13.96 6.73 14.16
C VAL A 20 -12.89 7.80 13.97
N VAL A 21 -12.84 8.37 12.77
CA VAL A 21 -11.99 9.52 12.47
C VAL A 21 -12.88 10.72 12.26
N ALA A 22 -12.67 11.76 13.05
CA ALA A 22 -13.33 13.04 12.81
C ALA A 22 -12.76 13.66 11.52
N ILE A 23 -13.61 13.77 10.51
CA ILE A 23 -13.25 14.39 9.23
C ILE A 23 -13.13 15.92 9.43
N PRO A 24 -12.03 16.56 8.98
CA PRO A 24 -11.84 18.01 9.09
C PRO A 24 -12.97 18.83 8.45
N ASP A 25 -13.31 19.99 8.99
CA ASP A 25 -14.42 20.82 8.46
C ASP A 25 -14.23 21.21 7.00
N VAL A 26 -12.98 21.49 6.60
CA VAL A 26 -12.63 21.90 5.23
C VAL A 26 -13.08 20.89 4.18
N VAL A 27 -13.21 19.61 4.54
CA VAL A 27 -13.61 18.53 3.62
C VAL A 27 -14.96 17.92 3.88
N LYS A 28 -15.68 18.37 4.92
CA LYS A 28 -17.01 17.82 5.21
C LYS A 28 -17.93 17.90 4.01
N HIS A 29 -17.84 18.99 3.24
CA HIS A 29 -18.61 19.23 2.03
C HIS A 29 -18.46 18.13 0.95
N ILE A 30 -17.36 17.37 0.96
CA ILE A 30 -17.14 16.26 0.03
C ILE A 30 -18.03 15.06 0.38
N PHE A 31 -18.19 14.80 1.68
CA PHE A 31 -18.97 13.66 2.19
C PHE A 31 -20.37 14.04 2.67
N MET A 32 -20.69 15.34 2.65
CA MET A 32 -21.95 15.90 3.14
C MET A 32 -22.42 16.94 2.13
N GLU A 33 -23.57 16.70 1.49
CA GLU A 33 -24.25 17.77 0.78
C GLU A 33 -24.88 18.72 1.81
N ASP A 34 -24.57 20.02 1.73
CA ASP A 34 -25.28 21.04 2.49
C ASP A 34 -26.76 20.92 2.15
N THR A 35 -27.59 20.57 3.12
CA THR A 35 -29.04 20.41 2.92
C THR A 35 -29.65 21.73 2.43
N PRO A 36 -30.22 21.81 1.21
CA PRO A 36 -31.36 22.68 1.01
C PRO A 36 -32.56 21.98 1.66
N SER A 37 -33.41 22.79 2.28
CA SER A 37 -34.64 22.35 2.96
C SER A 37 -35.44 21.35 2.12
N VAL A 38 -35.93 20.32 2.82
CA VAL A 38 -37.00 19.38 2.48
C VAL A 38 -37.83 19.76 1.25
N ASN A 39 -37.70 18.96 0.18
CA ASN A 39 -38.83 18.43 -0.61
C ASN A 39 -38.31 17.40 -1.64
N PRO A 40 -38.39 16.09 -1.37
CA PRO A 40 -38.08 15.06 -2.35
C PRO A 40 -39.36 14.70 -3.12
N THR A 41 -39.80 15.57 -4.02
CA THR A 41 -40.77 15.22 -5.07
C THR A 41 -40.10 15.21 -6.44
N SER A 42 -38.92 14.61 -6.52
CA SER A 42 -38.30 14.24 -7.81
C SER A 42 -38.64 12.79 -8.10
N GLU A 43 -39.87 12.55 -8.56
CA GLU A 43 -40.28 11.28 -9.16
C GLU A 43 -39.58 11.01 -10.51
N THR A 44 -38.75 11.93 -10.98
CA THR A 44 -37.95 11.76 -12.18
C THR A 44 -36.65 11.03 -11.84
N PRO A 45 -36.44 9.80 -12.36
CA PRO A 45 -35.10 9.25 -12.49
C PRO A 45 -34.23 10.31 -13.19
N PRO A 46 -32.93 10.42 -12.88
CA PRO A 46 -32.01 11.18 -13.73
C PRO A 46 -32.29 10.73 -15.17
N ALA A 47 -32.68 11.68 -16.02
CA ALA A 47 -32.94 11.43 -17.42
C ALA A 47 -31.85 10.50 -17.93
N ALA A 48 -32.25 9.35 -18.49
CA ALA A 48 -31.35 8.34 -19.00
C ALA A 48 -30.18 9.03 -19.69
N MET A 49 -28.99 8.99 -19.06
CA MET A 49 -27.76 9.37 -19.72
C MET A 49 -27.76 8.59 -21.02
N GLU A 50 -27.76 9.32 -22.13
CA GLU A 50 -27.71 8.76 -23.47
C GLU A 50 -26.68 7.64 -23.52
N ALA A 51 -27.04 6.58 -24.27
CA ALA A 51 -26.41 5.28 -24.37
C ALA A 51 -24.91 5.30 -24.79
N SER A 52 -24.07 5.90 -23.98
CA SER A 52 -22.63 5.67 -23.95
C SER A 52 -22.36 4.59 -22.92
N ILE A 53 -21.63 3.57 -23.34
CA ILE A 53 -21.10 2.55 -22.43
C ILE A 53 -20.33 3.31 -21.34
N PRO A 54 -20.65 3.14 -20.05
CA PRO A 54 -19.95 3.85 -19.01
C PRO A 54 -18.45 3.56 -19.12
N PRO A 55 -17.57 4.58 -19.01
CA PRO A 55 -16.15 4.36 -19.17
C PRO A 55 -15.66 3.38 -18.11
N GLY A 56 -14.86 2.41 -18.57
CA GLY A 56 -14.24 1.39 -17.74
C GLY A 56 -12.72 1.49 -17.85
N LEU A 57 -12.01 0.81 -16.96
CA LEU A 57 -10.55 0.81 -16.98
C LEU A 57 -10.04 0.21 -18.30
N SER A 58 -9.02 0.86 -18.88
CA SER A 58 -8.29 0.40 -20.06
C SER A 58 -6.79 0.34 -19.77
N TRP A 59 -6.00 -0.22 -20.71
CA TRP A 59 -4.54 -0.20 -20.60
C TRP A 59 -3.96 1.22 -20.52
N ASP A 60 -4.63 2.22 -21.09
CA ASP A 60 -4.20 3.62 -21.03
C ASP A 60 -4.21 4.17 -19.60
N ASP A 61 -5.04 3.62 -18.71
CA ASP A 61 -5.01 3.95 -17.29
C ASP A 61 -3.76 3.42 -16.58
N PHE A 62 -3.06 2.44 -17.17
CA PHE A 62 -1.82 1.85 -16.66
C PHE A 62 -0.58 2.42 -17.35
N SER A 63 -0.69 2.90 -18.59
CA SER A 63 0.43 3.32 -19.43
C SER A 63 0.73 4.83 -19.43
N ASP A 64 0.26 5.57 -18.41
CA ASP A 64 0.49 7.02 -18.26
C ASP A 64 1.99 7.39 -18.12
N ILE A 65 2.55 7.94 -19.19
CA ILE A 65 3.97 8.34 -19.29
C ILE A 65 4.36 9.39 -18.24
N ASP A 66 3.49 10.34 -17.92
CA ASP A 66 3.83 11.41 -16.98
C ASP A 66 3.83 10.89 -15.54
N ARG A 67 2.94 9.94 -15.21
CA ARG A 67 3.02 9.17 -13.97
C ARG A 67 4.34 8.42 -13.86
N TYR A 68 4.77 7.73 -14.92
CA TYR A 68 6.06 7.03 -14.91
C TYR A 68 7.24 7.96 -14.65
N LYS A 69 7.27 9.13 -15.28
CA LYS A 69 8.30 10.15 -15.04
C LYS A 69 8.31 10.63 -13.59
N ARG A 70 7.14 10.88 -12.99
CA ARG A 70 7.04 11.29 -11.58
C ARG A 70 7.56 10.21 -10.64
N LEU A 71 7.15 8.95 -10.84
CA LEU A 71 7.67 7.82 -10.06
C LEU A 71 9.18 7.66 -10.18
N ALA A 72 9.72 7.73 -11.39
CA ALA A 72 11.16 7.63 -11.62
C ALA A 72 11.92 8.76 -10.90
N ALA A 73 11.40 10.00 -10.95
CA ALA A 73 12.00 11.13 -10.24
C ALA A 73 12.02 10.90 -8.71
N TYR A 74 10.93 10.35 -8.15
CA TYR A 74 10.87 10.00 -6.73
C TYR A 74 11.81 8.86 -6.36
N ASN A 75 11.91 7.83 -7.19
CA ASN A 75 12.83 6.73 -6.97
C ASN A 75 14.30 7.18 -6.97
N VAL A 76 14.68 8.06 -7.91
CA VAL A 76 16.02 8.69 -7.93
C VAL A 76 16.27 9.48 -6.65
N TYR A 77 15.28 10.26 -6.19
CA TYR A 77 15.38 10.94 -4.91
C TYR A 77 15.54 9.97 -3.74
N PHE A 78 14.81 8.85 -3.70
CA PHE A 78 14.96 7.86 -2.63
C PHE A 78 16.34 7.20 -2.63
N ILE A 79 16.93 6.95 -3.80
CA ILE A 79 18.31 6.44 -3.91
C ILE A 79 19.32 7.43 -3.30
N ILE A 80 19.13 8.74 -3.53
CA ILE A 80 19.93 9.83 -2.93
C ILE A 80 19.68 9.93 -1.42
N ASP A 81 18.42 9.96 -0.99
CA ASP A 81 18.05 10.07 0.42
C ASP A 81 18.56 8.88 1.23
N ILE A 82 18.56 7.67 0.68
CA ILE A 82 19.14 6.48 1.29
C ILE A 82 20.66 6.64 1.46
N LEU A 83 21.39 7.17 0.47
CA LEU A 83 22.83 7.43 0.59
C LEU A 83 23.11 8.30 1.83
N PHE A 84 22.48 9.46 1.91
CA PHE A 84 22.72 10.42 2.98
C PHE A 84 22.23 9.93 4.35
N LYS A 85 21.13 9.16 4.40
CA LYS A 85 20.59 8.64 5.67
C LYS A 85 21.35 7.46 6.22
N THR A 86 21.93 6.64 5.36
CA THR A 86 22.47 5.34 5.78
C THR A 86 23.98 5.33 5.81
N VAL A 87 24.69 6.16 5.07
CA VAL A 87 26.16 6.20 5.14
C VAL A 87 26.60 7.11 6.30
N PRO A 88 27.35 6.58 7.28
CA PRO A 88 27.87 7.37 8.40
C PRO A 88 28.67 8.60 7.93
N GLY A 89 28.41 9.75 8.55
CA GLY A 89 29.12 11.00 8.26
C GLY A 89 28.63 11.78 7.03
N LEU A 90 27.56 11.33 6.36
CA LEU A 90 26.94 12.08 5.26
C LEU A 90 25.67 12.84 5.67
N ALA A 91 24.97 12.42 6.72
CA ALA A 91 23.64 12.93 7.07
C ALA A 91 23.57 14.46 7.27
N ASP A 92 24.65 15.05 7.77
CA ASP A 92 24.75 16.47 8.15
C ASP A 92 25.46 17.33 7.08
N LEU A 93 25.76 16.78 5.91
CA LEU A 93 26.41 17.56 4.85
C LEU A 93 25.43 18.55 4.20
N ASP A 94 25.85 19.81 4.07
CA ASP A 94 25.03 20.88 3.47
C ASP A 94 24.59 20.56 2.03
N ILE A 95 25.42 19.85 1.26
CA ILE A 95 25.13 19.44 -0.12
C ILE A 95 23.83 18.64 -0.21
N ARG A 96 23.42 17.93 0.85
CA ARG A 96 22.16 17.18 0.93
C ARG A 96 20.93 18.07 0.72
N ASN A 97 21.02 19.34 1.12
CA ASN A 97 19.94 20.33 0.98
C ASN A 97 19.96 21.03 -0.39
N GLY A 98 20.85 20.61 -1.28
CA GLY A 98 20.96 21.10 -2.65
C GLY A 98 19.66 20.91 -3.44
N LYS A 99 19.29 21.92 -4.23
CA LYS A 99 18.05 21.93 -5.03
C LYS A 99 17.97 20.76 -6.01
N SER A 100 19.10 20.28 -6.50
CA SER A 100 19.13 19.16 -7.45
C SER A 100 18.99 17.79 -6.77
N LEU A 101 19.24 17.71 -5.46
CA LEU A 101 19.17 16.50 -4.63
C LEU A 101 17.90 16.43 -3.77
N SER A 102 17.16 17.53 -3.68
CA SER A 102 15.89 17.61 -2.95
C SER A 102 14.80 16.74 -3.59
N ALA A 103 13.80 16.38 -2.79
CA ALA A 103 12.62 15.67 -3.28
C ALA A 103 11.98 16.42 -4.46
N PRO A 104 11.49 15.70 -5.50
CA PRO A 104 10.63 16.30 -6.50
C PRO A 104 9.41 16.95 -5.83
N PRO A 105 8.75 17.93 -6.47
CA PRO A 105 7.50 18.46 -5.96
C PRO A 105 6.52 17.31 -5.64
N ALA A 106 5.98 17.31 -4.42
CA ALA A 106 4.91 16.38 -4.07
C ALA A 106 3.67 16.74 -4.88
N PRO A 107 3.13 15.83 -5.71
CA PRO A 107 1.92 16.12 -6.46
C PRO A 107 0.82 16.50 -5.48
N HIS A 108 0.67 15.71 -4.40
CA HIS A 108 -0.24 15.98 -3.29
C HIS A 108 0.35 15.43 -1.98
N ILE A 109 0.79 16.33 -1.09
CA ILE A 109 1.24 15.99 0.27
C ILE A 109 0.19 16.40 1.29
N MET A 110 -0.13 15.50 2.21
CA MET A 110 -1.04 15.77 3.32
C MET A 110 -0.39 16.79 4.27
N PRO A 111 -1.19 17.72 4.84
CA PRO A 111 -0.67 18.62 5.86
C PRO A 111 -0.22 17.81 7.08
N SER A 112 0.81 18.30 7.75
CA SER A 112 1.43 17.65 8.90
C SER A 112 1.81 18.67 9.97
N GLY A 113 1.94 18.23 11.21
CA GLY A 113 2.16 19.11 12.37
C GLY A 113 1.18 18.80 13.49
N GLU A 114 1.27 19.56 14.57
CA GLU A 114 0.41 19.35 15.75
C GLU A 114 -1.06 19.63 15.45
N ASP A 115 -1.33 20.65 14.65
CA ASP A 115 -2.68 21.09 14.26
C ASP A 115 -3.38 20.09 13.33
N PHE A 116 -2.63 19.16 12.73
CA PHE A 116 -3.12 18.14 11.80
C PHE A 116 -3.14 16.74 12.41
N LYS A 117 -3.00 16.63 13.74
CA LYS A 117 -3.14 15.36 14.46
C LYS A 117 -4.60 14.93 14.47
N THR A 118 -4.91 13.83 13.77
CA THR A 118 -6.23 13.21 13.78
C THR A 118 -6.60 12.68 15.17
N LEU A 119 -7.85 12.87 15.58
CA LEU A 119 -8.40 12.23 16.76
C LEU A 119 -9.03 10.89 16.37
N TYR A 120 -8.70 9.82 17.12
CA TYR A 120 -9.25 8.47 16.93
C TYR A 120 -10.08 8.04 18.15
N PRO A 121 -11.32 8.53 18.29
CA PRO A 121 -12.27 7.91 19.21
C PRO A 121 -12.43 6.41 18.92
N MET A 122 -12.26 5.61 19.96
CA MET A 122 -12.47 4.16 19.89
C MET A 122 -13.95 3.87 19.99
N LEU A 123 -14.46 2.99 19.12
CA LEU A 123 -15.78 2.41 19.32
C LEU A 123 -15.77 1.43 20.50
N GLY A 124 -16.93 1.28 21.14
CA GLY A 124 -17.17 0.28 22.17
C GLY A 124 -17.04 -1.14 21.60
N ILE A 125 -16.49 -2.02 22.44
CA ILE A 125 -16.26 -3.44 22.10
C ILE A 125 -17.61 -4.15 21.91
N THR A 126 -17.70 -5.00 20.90
CA THR A 126 -18.87 -5.85 20.65
C THR A 126 -18.45 -7.28 20.30
N PRO A 127 -19.16 -8.32 20.78
CA PRO A 127 -18.83 -9.71 20.50
C PRO A 127 -19.45 -10.17 19.16
N VAL A 128 -19.02 -9.57 18.05
CA VAL A 128 -19.50 -9.91 16.70
C VAL A 128 -18.41 -10.60 15.91
N ASP A 129 -18.77 -11.72 15.27
CA ASP A 129 -17.89 -12.43 14.36
C ASP A 129 -17.91 -11.81 12.96
N GLU A 130 -16.87 -11.06 12.63
CA GLU A 130 -16.68 -10.38 11.34
C GLU A 130 -16.24 -11.32 10.21
N THR A 131 -16.19 -12.65 10.42
CA THR A 131 -15.79 -13.60 9.37
C THR A 131 -16.85 -13.82 8.29
N THR A 132 -18.06 -13.29 8.46
CA THR A 132 -19.17 -13.44 7.51
C THR A 132 -19.69 -12.09 7.00
N ILE A 133 -20.40 -12.12 5.86
CA ILE A 133 -21.09 -10.92 5.33
C ILE A 133 -22.10 -10.40 6.36
N GLY A 134 -22.88 -11.29 6.98
CA GLY A 134 -23.85 -10.93 8.03
C GLY A 134 -23.21 -10.29 9.25
N GLY A 135 -22.06 -10.81 9.69
CA GLY A 135 -21.29 -10.22 10.78
C GLY A 135 -20.79 -8.81 10.46
N ASN A 136 -20.30 -8.57 9.25
CA ASN A 136 -19.88 -7.22 8.82
C ASN A 136 -21.06 -6.23 8.79
N LEU A 137 -22.23 -6.66 8.32
CA LEU A 137 -23.45 -5.85 8.36
C LEU A 137 -23.86 -5.53 9.81
N GLN A 138 -23.75 -6.49 10.72
CA GLN A 138 -24.03 -6.28 12.14
C GLN A 138 -23.07 -5.26 12.75
N VAL A 139 -21.77 -5.33 12.42
CA VAL A 139 -20.78 -4.34 12.87
C VAL A 139 -21.10 -2.94 12.33
N LEU A 140 -21.50 -2.79 11.07
CA LEU A 140 -21.93 -1.50 10.53
C LEU A 140 -23.13 -0.93 11.30
N GLY A 141 -24.13 -1.76 11.61
CA GLY A 141 -25.29 -1.33 12.40
C GLY A 141 -24.90 -0.85 13.80
N ILE A 142 -24.03 -1.60 14.48
CA ILE A 142 -23.51 -1.24 15.81
C ILE A 142 -22.67 0.04 15.75
N MET A 143 -21.83 0.20 14.72
CA MET A 143 -21.08 1.43 14.51
C MET A 143 -22.00 2.64 14.40
N LEU A 144 -23.05 2.55 13.57
CA LEU A 144 -24.03 3.63 13.42
C LEU A 144 -24.73 3.91 14.76
N GLN A 145 -25.16 2.87 15.49
CA GLN A 145 -25.80 3.02 16.80
C GLN A 145 -24.89 3.71 17.82
N GLN A 146 -23.63 3.30 17.94
CA GLN A 146 -22.68 3.92 18.87
C GLN A 146 -22.37 5.38 18.54
N GLN A 147 -22.60 5.79 17.29
CA GLN A 147 -22.46 7.18 16.83
C GLN A 147 -23.79 7.96 16.85
N GLY A 148 -24.90 7.34 17.27
CA GLY A 148 -26.24 7.96 17.24
C GLY A 148 -26.79 8.20 15.83
N LEU A 149 -26.33 7.41 14.84
CA LEU A 149 -26.69 7.51 13.43
C LEU A 149 -27.67 6.42 12.98
N ASP A 150 -28.32 5.72 13.90
CA ASP A 150 -29.24 4.61 13.64
C ASP A 150 -30.72 5.01 13.55
N SER A 151 -31.06 6.28 13.80
CA SER A 151 -32.43 6.78 13.69
C SER A 151 -32.95 6.82 12.25
N GLU A 152 -34.27 6.74 12.05
CA GLU A 152 -34.90 6.79 10.71
C GLU A 152 -34.51 8.05 9.92
N PHE A 153 -34.40 9.19 10.62
CA PHE A 153 -33.88 10.43 10.05
C PHE A 153 -32.48 10.24 9.43
N HIS A 154 -31.54 9.66 10.18
CA HIS A 154 -30.18 9.42 9.70
C HIS A 154 -30.14 8.37 8.58
N GLN A 155 -30.93 7.31 8.68
CA GLN A 155 -31.05 6.31 7.62
C GLN A 155 -31.53 6.96 6.31
N LYS A 156 -32.50 7.87 6.38
CA LYS A 156 -32.97 8.63 5.20
C LYS A 156 -31.89 9.55 4.64
N ILE A 157 -31.14 10.26 5.49
CA ILE A 157 -30.01 11.10 5.05
C ILE A 157 -28.94 10.27 4.33
N LEU A 158 -28.57 9.12 4.89
CA LEU A 158 -27.62 8.19 4.29
C LEU A 158 -28.17 7.59 2.98
N GLY A 159 -29.41 7.11 2.98
CA GLY A 159 -30.00 6.45 1.83
C GLY A 159 -30.31 7.36 0.65
N LEU A 160 -30.53 8.65 0.90
CA LEU A 160 -30.58 9.69 -0.13
C LEU A 160 -29.20 10.10 -0.66
N GLY A 161 -28.12 9.58 -0.07
CA GLY A 161 -26.75 9.88 -0.47
C GLY A 161 -26.23 11.24 0.02
N LYS A 162 -27.02 11.98 0.81
CA LYS A 162 -26.63 13.29 1.38
C LYS A 162 -25.47 13.21 2.37
N ARG A 163 -25.22 12.03 2.90
CA ARG A 163 -24.04 11.73 3.72
C ARG A 163 -23.39 10.44 3.23
N LYS A 164 -22.08 10.49 3.05
CA LYS A 164 -21.22 9.34 2.75
C LYS A 164 -20.29 9.05 3.93
N ILE A 165 -20.01 7.78 4.17
CA ILE A 165 -19.12 7.35 5.26
C ILE A 165 -17.99 6.49 4.69
N PRO A 166 -16.75 7.02 4.65
CA PRO A 166 -15.57 6.22 4.37
C PRO A 166 -15.38 5.12 5.42
N CYS A 167 -15.23 3.88 4.96
CA CYS A 167 -14.90 2.72 5.77
C CYS A 167 -13.61 2.11 5.23
N VAL A 168 -12.56 2.22 6.04
CA VAL A 168 -11.23 1.70 5.74
C VAL A 168 -11.05 0.38 6.46
N GLY A 169 -10.64 -0.66 5.75
CA GLY A 169 -10.45 -1.98 6.34
C GLY A 169 -9.34 -2.79 5.67
N ASP A 170 -9.10 -3.97 6.23
CA ASP A 170 -8.32 -4.99 5.53
C ASP A 170 -9.09 -5.50 4.30
N ASN A 171 -8.40 -6.24 3.43
CA ASN A 171 -9.01 -6.72 2.20
C ASN A 171 -10.23 -7.61 2.47
N MET A 172 -10.22 -8.35 3.57
CA MET A 172 -11.29 -9.28 3.89
C MET A 172 -12.58 -8.51 4.24
N THR A 173 -12.45 -7.44 5.00
CA THR A 173 -13.52 -6.49 5.33
C THR A 173 -14.06 -5.83 4.06
N THR A 174 -13.18 -5.25 3.23
CA THR A 174 -13.61 -4.54 2.02
C THR A 174 -14.35 -5.46 1.04
N THR A 175 -13.83 -6.66 0.78
CA THR A 175 -14.50 -7.64 -0.09
C THR A 175 -15.85 -8.09 0.46
N ARG A 176 -16.00 -8.23 1.78
CA ARG A 176 -17.30 -8.59 2.39
C ARG A 176 -18.32 -7.47 2.29
N LEU A 177 -17.89 -6.22 2.44
CA LEU A 177 -18.76 -5.05 2.28
C LEU A 177 -19.21 -4.87 0.83
N GLU A 178 -18.33 -5.13 -0.14
CA GLU A 178 -18.68 -5.18 -1.57
C GLU A 178 -19.67 -6.31 -1.86
N ALA A 179 -19.43 -7.51 -1.33
CA ALA A 179 -20.36 -8.62 -1.46
C ALA A 179 -21.73 -8.31 -0.86
N ALA A 180 -21.77 -7.62 0.29
CA ALA A 180 -23.02 -7.16 0.91
C ALA A 180 -23.79 -6.22 -0.02
N ARG A 181 -23.12 -5.25 -0.65
CA ARG A 181 -23.72 -4.34 -1.63
C ARG A 181 -24.30 -5.08 -2.83
N ASN A 182 -23.55 -6.04 -3.37
CA ASN A 182 -23.98 -6.82 -4.52
C ASN A 182 -25.25 -7.62 -4.22
N LEU A 183 -25.34 -8.24 -3.03
CA LEU A 183 -26.53 -8.97 -2.60
C LEU A 183 -27.75 -8.06 -2.40
N ARG A 184 -27.51 -6.83 -1.98
CA ARG A 184 -28.53 -5.84 -1.64
C ARG A 184 -28.91 -4.93 -2.80
N ILE A 185 -28.36 -5.14 -4.00
CA ILE A 185 -28.46 -4.20 -5.13
C ILE A 185 -29.88 -3.84 -5.58
N ARG A 186 -30.87 -4.69 -5.27
CA ARG A 186 -32.30 -4.50 -5.57
C ARG A 186 -33.13 -3.98 -4.40
N ASP A 187 -32.50 -3.71 -3.26
CA ASP A 187 -33.18 -3.25 -2.07
C ASP A 187 -33.91 -1.90 -2.30
N PRO A 188 -35.00 -1.65 -1.56
CA PRO A 188 -35.99 -0.62 -1.90
C PRO A 188 -35.52 0.83 -1.68
N ASN A 189 -34.39 1.05 -1.01
CA ASN A 189 -33.81 2.37 -0.78
C ASN A 189 -32.28 2.33 -0.70
N GLY A 190 -31.64 3.50 -0.82
CA GLY A 190 -30.17 3.58 -0.84
C GLY A 190 -29.51 3.24 0.49
N TYR A 191 -30.24 3.26 1.61
CA TYR A 191 -29.70 2.91 2.91
C TYR A 191 -29.44 1.40 2.99
N GLU A 192 -30.45 0.60 2.64
CA GLU A 192 -30.37 -0.86 2.59
C GLU A 192 -29.36 -1.33 1.54
N ARG A 193 -29.26 -0.63 0.40
CA ARG A 193 -28.23 -0.91 -0.63
C ARG A 193 -26.80 -0.56 -0.19
N LEU A 194 -26.63 0.09 0.96
CA LEU A 194 -25.35 0.64 1.43
C LEU A 194 -24.74 1.65 0.44
N ASP A 195 -25.56 2.43 -0.26
CA ASP A 195 -25.11 3.45 -1.22
C ASP A 195 -24.30 4.57 -0.54
N TRP A 196 -24.48 4.74 0.77
CA TRP A 196 -23.79 5.73 1.60
C TRP A 196 -22.36 5.34 1.99
N LEU A 197 -22.03 4.05 1.95
CA LEU A 197 -20.69 3.59 2.35
C LEU A 197 -19.65 4.01 1.30
N VAL A 198 -18.42 4.29 1.68
CA VAL A 198 -17.30 4.45 0.73
C VAL A 198 -16.23 3.49 1.16
N ILE A 199 -16.04 2.41 0.41
CA ILE A 199 -15.14 1.32 0.79
C ILE A 199 -13.74 1.72 0.33
N VAL A 200 -12.81 1.83 1.27
CA VAL A 200 -11.42 2.27 1.00
C VAL A 200 -10.46 1.16 1.42
N PRO A 201 -9.57 0.69 0.54
CA PRO A 201 -8.59 -0.32 0.92
C PRO A 201 -7.59 0.27 1.92
N GLY A 202 -7.29 -0.47 2.98
CA GLY A 202 -6.29 -0.08 3.96
C GLY A 202 -4.87 -0.11 3.38
N TRP A 203 -4.26 1.06 3.17
CA TRP A 203 -2.87 1.19 2.66
C TRP A 203 -1.83 0.44 3.50
N PHE A 204 -2.04 0.33 4.82
CA PHE A 204 -1.19 -0.50 5.66
C PHE A 204 -1.23 -1.99 5.26
N HIS A 205 -2.41 -2.53 4.95
CA HIS A 205 -2.55 -3.92 4.49
C HIS A 205 -2.00 -4.13 3.08
N ILE A 206 -2.10 -3.12 2.21
CA ILE A 206 -1.42 -3.11 0.91
C ILE A 206 0.09 -3.20 1.11
N LEU A 207 0.67 -2.36 1.97
CA LEU A 207 2.11 -2.39 2.29
C LEU A 207 2.53 -3.72 2.90
N LEU A 208 1.73 -4.26 3.83
CA LEU A 208 1.99 -5.55 4.48
C LEU A 208 2.06 -6.68 3.45
N ASN A 209 1.09 -6.77 2.54
CA ASN A 209 1.06 -7.82 1.54
C ASN A 209 2.06 -7.61 0.42
N LEU A 210 2.37 -6.36 0.06
CA LEU A 210 3.47 -6.05 -0.83
C LEU A 210 4.80 -6.56 -0.24
N GLY A 211 5.07 -6.25 1.02
CA GLY A 211 6.26 -6.75 1.71
C GLY A 211 6.32 -8.27 1.77
N MET A 212 5.20 -8.94 2.06
CA MET A 212 5.13 -10.42 2.07
C MET A 212 5.37 -11.01 0.68
N ALA A 213 4.79 -10.42 -0.37
CA ALA A 213 4.99 -10.85 -1.74
C ALA A 213 6.44 -10.63 -2.17
N THR A 214 7.01 -9.44 -1.98
CA THR A 214 8.44 -9.18 -2.23
C THR A 214 9.34 -10.14 -1.47
N PHE A 215 9.01 -10.46 -0.22
CA PHE A 215 9.78 -11.41 0.58
C PHE A 215 9.73 -12.84 0.00
N ASP A 216 8.56 -13.29 -0.45
CA ASP A 216 8.38 -14.62 -1.06
C ASP A 216 9.07 -14.72 -2.43
N SER A 217 8.91 -13.70 -3.28
CA SER A 217 9.53 -13.60 -4.62
C SER A 217 11.04 -13.80 -4.61
N HIS A 218 11.70 -13.26 -3.58
CA HIS A 218 13.17 -13.21 -3.48
C HIS A 218 13.71 -14.12 -2.38
N ARG A 219 12.87 -15.03 -1.87
CA ARG A 219 13.16 -15.86 -0.71
C ARG A 219 14.37 -16.77 -0.93
N GLY A 220 14.33 -17.55 -2.01
CA GLY A 220 15.33 -18.56 -2.40
C GLY A 220 15.79 -19.52 -1.28
N GLY A 221 16.96 -20.14 -1.49
CA GLY A 221 17.64 -21.06 -0.59
C GLY A 221 18.86 -20.45 0.11
N ASP A 222 19.48 -21.20 1.02
CA ASP A 222 20.60 -20.75 1.84
C ASP A 222 21.97 -20.72 1.12
N LYS A 223 22.03 -21.21 -0.12
CA LYS A 223 23.30 -21.37 -0.87
C LYS A 223 23.59 -20.29 -1.91
N THR A 224 22.63 -19.43 -2.24
CA THR A 224 22.72 -18.44 -3.35
C THR A 224 22.40 -17.02 -2.87
N MET A 225 22.36 -16.02 -3.77
CA MET A 225 22.11 -14.60 -3.44
C MET A 225 20.64 -14.28 -3.06
N SER A 226 20.04 -15.11 -2.20
CA SER A 226 18.65 -15.01 -1.77
C SER A 226 18.48 -14.29 -0.43
N PHE A 227 17.23 -13.97 -0.08
CA PHE A 227 16.91 -13.47 1.26
C PHE A 227 17.21 -14.47 2.36
N ILE A 228 17.02 -15.78 2.14
CA ILE A 228 17.28 -16.79 3.18
C ILE A 228 18.76 -16.86 3.54
N ARG A 229 19.65 -16.76 2.55
CA ARG A 229 21.09 -16.70 2.81
C ARG A 229 21.46 -15.44 3.59
N ASP A 230 20.95 -14.28 3.15
CA ASP A 230 21.24 -13.00 3.81
C ASP A 230 20.73 -12.99 5.25
N ILE A 231 19.53 -13.50 5.51
CA ILE A 231 18.96 -13.66 6.86
C ILE A 231 19.85 -14.56 7.73
N THR A 232 20.32 -15.69 7.18
CA THR A 232 21.17 -16.64 7.89
C THR A 232 22.52 -16.02 8.22
N LEU A 233 23.11 -15.30 7.28
CA LEU A 233 24.38 -14.59 7.45
C LEU A 233 24.30 -13.47 8.51
N LEU A 234 23.15 -12.78 8.58
CA LEU A 234 22.90 -11.76 9.58
C LEU A 234 22.49 -12.34 10.95
N GLY A 235 22.22 -13.66 11.04
CA GLY A 235 21.77 -14.29 12.27
C GLY A 235 20.35 -13.87 12.68
N ARG A 236 19.52 -13.43 11.73
CA ARG A 236 18.14 -12.97 11.99
C ARG A 236 17.22 -14.16 12.21
N THR A 237 16.55 -14.19 13.37
CA THR A 237 15.58 -15.24 13.71
C THR A 237 14.17 -14.87 13.29
N GLY A 238 13.31 -15.86 13.00
CA GLY A 238 11.90 -15.61 12.73
C GLY A 238 11.58 -15.13 11.30
N LEU A 239 12.53 -15.28 10.36
CA LEU A 239 12.33 -15.00 8.93
C LEU A 239 12.59 -16.24 8.04
N THR A 240 13.23 -17.27 8.58
CA THR A 240 13.56 -18.53 7.86
C THR A 240 12.44 -19.58 7.90
N MET A 241 11.27 -19.26 8.46
CA MET A 241 10.16 -20.21 8.62
C MET A 241 9.47 -20.59 7.29
N ASN A 242 8.77 -21.72 7.28
CA ASN A 242 7.96 -22.12 6.14
C ASN A 242 6.71 -21.23 6.03
N MET A 243 6.69 -20.37 5.01
CA MET A 243 5.63 -19.39 4.72
C MET A 243 4.23 -20.00 4.61
N ARG A 244 4.12 -21.28 4.19
CA ARG A 244 2.83 -21.99 4.09
C ARG A 244 2.26 -22.37 5.46
N LYS A 245 3.13 -22.54 6.46
CA LYS A 245 2.73 -22.90 7.83
C LYS A 245 2.60 -21.68 8.72
N LYS A 246 3.49 -20.69 8.55
CA LYS A 246 3.55 -19.49 9.36
C LYS A 246 4.18 -18.36 8.57
N ARG A 247 3.52 -17.19 8.56
CA ARG A 247 4.06 -15.96 7.99
C ARG A 247 5.03 -15.28 8.98
N PRO A 248 6.07 -14.58 8.49
CA PRO A 248 6.99 -13.83 9.33
C PRO A 248 6.26 -12.69 10.02
N ASP A 249 6.83 -12.25 11.14
CA ASP A 249 6.40 -11.02 11.79
C ASP A 249 6.63 -9.83 10.83
N PHE A 250 5.62 -8.97 10.70
CA PHE A 250 5.67 -7.85 9.75
C PHE A 250 6.82 -6.89 10.07
N PHE A 251 7.07 -6.58 11.35
CA PHE A 251 8.10 -5.61 11.72
C PHE A 251 9.51 -6.18 11.46
N ALA A 252 9.72 -7.46 11.78
CA ALA A 252 10.97 -8.13 11.48
C ALA A 252 11.25 -8.21 9.96
N MET A 253 10.21 -8.45 9.16
CA MET A 253 10.29 -8.49 7.71
C MET A 253 10.54 -7.10 7.11
N ASP A 254 9.74 -6.09 7.50
CA ASP A 254 9.90 -4.69 7.06
C ASP A 254 11.31 -4.17 7.32
N GLU A 255 11.84 -4.43 8.51
CA GLU A 255 13.20 -4.05 8.86
C GLU A 255 14.25 -4.74 7.98
N PHE A 256 14.10 -6.05 7.75
CA PHE A 256 15.02 -6.78 6.89
C PHE A 256 15.00 -6.25 5.45
N LEU A 257 13.81 -6.06 4.87
CA LEU A 257 13.66 -5.55 3.50
C LEU A 257 14.32 -4.17 3.35
N ARG A 258 14.18 -3.29 4.35
CA ARG A 258 14.87 -1.99 4.37
C ARG A 258 16.39 -2.13 4.44
N HIS A 259 16.91 -2.94 5.36
CA HIS A 259 18.38 -3.13 5.48
C HIS A 259 18.97 -3.70 4.19
N LYS A 260 18.25 -4.63 3.55
CA LYS A 260 18.63 -5.21 2.28
C LYS A 260 18.64 -4.18 1.14
N LEU A 261 17.59 -3.35 1.02
CA LEU A 261 17.56 -2.25 0.06
C LEU A 261 18.71 -1.27 0.29
N PHE A 262 18.93 -0.86 1.53
CA PHE A 262 19.98 0.11 1.87
C PHE A 262 21.37 -0.43 1.54
N ALA A 263 21.61 -1.72 1.74
CA ALA A 263 22.86 -2.37 1.35
C ALA A 263 23.05 -2.42 -0.18
N LEU A 264 21.99 -2.73 -0.93
CA LEU A 264 22.00 -2.70 -2.40
C LEU A 264 22.30 -1.28 -2.91
N VAL A 265 21.60 -0.27 -2.41
CA VAL A 265 21.83 1.13 -2.79
C VAL A 265 23.26 1.57 -2.43
N ARG A 266 23.75 1.24 -1.23
CA ARG A 266 25.13 1.57 -0.82
C ARG A 266 26.16 0.93 -1.74
N SER A 267 26.03 -0.35 -2.03
CA SER A 267 26.97 -1.05 -2.94
C SER A 267 26.86 -0.56 -4.38
N LEU A 268 25.68 -0.13 -4.84
CA LEU A 268 25.52 0.56 -6.13
C LEU A 268 26.25 1.90 -6.14
N TRP A 269 26.13 2.72 -5.09
CA TRP A 269 26.90 3.96 -4.99
C TRP A 269 28.40 3.71 -5.03
N MET A 270 28.89 2.69 -4.33
CA MET A 270 30.31 2.29 -4.39
C MET A 270 30.71 1.86 -5.82
N HIS A 271 29.87 1.07 -6.49
CA HIS A 271 30.11 0.63 -7.86
C HIS A 271 30.21 1.81 -8.84
N TYR A 272 29.25 2.74 -8.84
CA TYR A 272 29.21 3.87 -9.77
C TYR A 272 30.21 4.99 -9.44
N SER A 273 30.66 5.10 -8.19
CA SER A 273 31.73 6.01 -7.79
C SER A 273 33.13 5.39 -7.87
N SER A 274 33.23 4.09 -8.18
CA SER A 274 34.47 3.31 -8.09
C SER A 274 35.13 3.35 -6.70
N ALA A 275 34.35 3.57 -5.64
CA ALA A 275 34.83 3.52 -4.27
C ALA A 275 35.05 2.06 -3.84
N GLU A 276 36.24 1.73 -3.32
CA GLU A 276 36.56 0.36 -2.90
C GLU A 276 36.00 0.05 -1.51
N ASN A 277 35.87 1.08 -0.68
CA ASN A 277 35.37 0.98 0.69
C ASN A 277 34.48 2.19 1.05
N LEU A 278 34.00 2.19 2.29
CA LEU A 278 33.07 3.22 2.78
C LEU A 278 33.73 4.59 2.91
N ASP A 279 35.01 4.64 3.31
CA ASP A 279 35.75 5.90 3.48
C ASP A 279 36.03 6.57 2.13
N ASP A 280 36.32 5.77 1.10
CA ASP A 280 36.43 6.23 -0.28
C ASP A 280 35.11 6.83 -0.77
N LEU A 281 33.99 6.15 -0.49
CA LEU A 281 32.66 6.66 -0.86
C LEU A 281 32.37 7.99 -0.17
N VAL A 282 32.66 8.10 1.13
CA VAL A 282 32.47 9.35 1.88
C VAL A 282 33.34 10.47 1.32
N THR A 283 34.60 10.17 1.01
CA THR A 283 35.53 11.13 0.41
C THR A 283 35.03 11.60 -0.95
N TRP A 284 34.57 10.66 -1.78
CA TRP A 284 34.00 10.94 -3.09
C TRP A 284 32.77 11.84 -2.98
N VAL A 285 31.78 11.49 -2.13
CA VAL A 285 30.55 12.30 -1.96
C VAL A 285 30.87 13.73 -1.51
N LYS A 286 31.83 13.92 -0.60
CA LYS A 286 32.24 15.25 -0.13
C LYS A 286 32.87 16.11 -1.23
N SER A 287 33.50 15.48 -2.21
CA SER A 287 34.17 16.17 -3.34
C SER A 287 33.28 16.31 -4.58
N ALA A 288 32.26 15.46 -4.70
CA ALA A 288 31.42 15.38 -5.89
C ALA A 288 30.46 16.58 -5.99
N PRO A 289 30.32 17.21 -7.17
CA PRO A 289 29.26 18.18 -7.42
C PRO A 289 27.87 17.56 -7.29
N GLU A 290 26.85 18.37 -6.93
CA GLU A 290 25.48 17.88 -6.81
C GLU A 290 24.97 17.23 -8.12
N SER A 291 25.36 17.79 -9.27
CA SER A 291 24.96 17.26 -10.59
C SER A 291 25.46 15.84 -10.81
N THR A 292 26.69 15.53 -10.37
CA THR A 292 27.29 14.19 -10.50
C THR A 292 26.60 13.20 -9.57
N LEU A 293 26.25 13.61 -8.34
CA LEU A 293 25.46 12.77 -7.44
C LEU A 293 24.10 12.45 -8.07
N ARG A 294 23.40 13.44 -8.62
CA ARG A 294 22.12 13.23 -9.27
C ARG A 294 22.22 12.34 -10.50
N GLU A 295 23.23 12.54 -11.33
CA GLU A 295 23.49 11.72 -12.53
C GLU A 295 23.75 10.26 -12.16
N ASN A 296 24.60 10.01 -11.15
CA ASN A 296 24.84 8.66 -10.66
C ASN A 296 23.57 8.01 -10.10
N ALA A 297 22.74 8.74 -9.35
CA ALA A 297 21.47 8.22 -8.87
C ALA A 297 20.49 7.86 -10.00
N LEU A 298 20.46 8.67 -11.06
CA LEU A 298 19.67 8.39 -12.26
C LEU A 298 20.15 7.10 -12.95
N ARG A 299 21.46 6.96 -13.12
CA ARG A 299 22.06 5.74 -13.70
C ARG A 299 21.80 4.51 -12.86
N ILE A 300 21.95 4.61 -11.52
CA ILE A 300 21.61 3.53 -10.60
C ILE A 300 20.15 3.08 -10.79
N HIS A 301 19.22 4.02 -10.90
CA HIS A 301 17.81 3.68 -11.13
C HIS A 301 17.62 2.98 -12.48
N GLN A 302 18.03 3.63 -13.57
CA GLN A 302 17.77 3.18 -14.95
C GLN A 302 18.49 1.89 -15.31
N GLU A 303 19.70 1.68 -14.80
CA GLU A 303 20.53 0.54 -15.17
C GLU A 303 20.41 -0.63 -14.18
N ARG A 304 19.89 -0.42 -12.95
CA ARG A 304 19.94 -1.45 -11.89
C ARG A 304 18.69 -1.61 -11.03
N MET A 305 17.71 -0.70 -11.06
CA MET A 305 16.56 -0.73 -10.12
C MET A 305 15.21 -0.47 -10.79
N SER A 306 15.10 -0.67 -12.10
CA SER A 306 13.88 -0.41 -12.87
C SER A 306 13.55 -1.56 -13.83
N SER A 307 12.36 -1.54 -14.45
CA SER A 307 12.01 -2.54 -15.47
C SER A 307 12.82 -2.33 -16.76
N GLU A 308 13.10 -1.07 -17.09
CA GLU A 308 13.95 -0.67 -18.22
C GLU A 308 15.36 -1.26 -18.09
N ALA A 309 15.88 -1.42 -16.87
CA ALA A 309 17.15 -2.10 -16.62
C ALA A 309 17.16 -3.57 -17.10
N LEU A 310 16.01 -4.26 -16.99
CA LEU A 310 15.86 -5.64 -17.45
C LEU A 310 15.75 -5.71 -18.98
N GLU A 311 15.04 -4.76 -19.58
CA GLU A 311 14.96 -4.62 -21.04
C GLU A 311 16.34 -4.43 -21.64
N ILE A 312 17.12 -3.46 -21.12
CA ILE A 312 18.50 -3.19 -21.56
C ILE A 312 19.37 -4.45 -21.41
N LEU A 313 19.26 -5.19 -20.30
CA LEU A 313 20.02 -6.41 -20.10
C LEU A 313 19.64 -7.49 -21.12
N SER A 314 18.34 -7.63 -21.43
CA SER A 314 17.84 -8.60 -22.40
C SER A 314 18.31 -8.35 -23.84
N GLU A 315 18.64 -7.10 -24.18
CA GLU A 315 19.18 -6.72 -25.49
C GLU A 315 20.67 -7.09 -25.66
N SER A 316 21.39 -7.39 -24.57
CA SER A 316 22.86 -7.52 -24.59
C SER A 316 23.41 -8.81 -25.21
N ASN A 317 22.56 -9.75 -25.65
CA ASN A 317 22.89 -11.14 -26.05
C ASN A 317 23.63 -11.99 -24.99
N GLU A 318 24.05 -11.40 -23.87
CA GLU A 318 24.71 -12.05 -22.76
C GLU A 318 23.67 -12.45 -21.70
N THR A 319 23.82 -13.65 -21.13
CA THR A 319 22.94 -14.12 -20.05
C THR A 319 23.62 -13.96 -18.69
N ASP A 320 22.98 -13.29 -17.74
CA ASP A 320 23.47 -13.19 -16.36
C ASP A 320 22.27 -13.28 -15.40
N GLU A 321 22.05 -14.48 -14.87
CA GLU A 321 20.91 -14.78 -14.01
C GLU A 321 21.03 -14.09 -12.64
N VAL A 322 22.25 -13.90 -12.14
CA VAL A 322 22.49 -13.23 -10.85
C VAL A 322 22.27 -11.73 -10.97
N LEU A 323 22.72 -11.10 -12.06
CA LEU A 323 22.45 -9.68 -12.31
C LEU A 323 20.95 -9.47 -12.54
N THR A 324 20.30 -10.30 -13.37
CA THR A 324 18.85 -10.26 -13.61
C THR A 324 18.08 -10.33 -12.30
N ASN A 325 18.40 -11.29 -11.43
CA ASN A 325 17.82 -11.41 -10.10
C ASN A 325 18.08 -10.19 -9.21
N THR A 326 19.29 -9.63 -9.27
CA THR A 326 19.67 -8.48 -8.45
C THR A 326 18.90 -7.23 -8.89
N ILE A 327 18.66 -7.06 -10.18
CA ILE A 327 17.84 -5.97 -10.73
C ILE A 327 16.38 -6.14 -10.28
N LEU A 328 15.80 -7.33 -10.44
CA LEU A 328 14.44 -7.64 -9.97
C LEU A 328 14.28 -7.35 -8.48
N GLN A 329 15.21 -7.85 -7.66
CA GLN A 329 15.22 -7.64 -6.22
C GLN A 329 15.32 -6.15 -5.86
N SER A 330 16.18 -5.42 -6.55
CA SER A 330 16.37 -3.98 -6.31
C SER A 330 15.14 -3.17 -6.69
N ARG A 331 14.53 -3.47 -7.85
CA ARG A 331 13.29 -2.84 -8.32
C ARG A 331 12.14 -3.07 -7.34
N ASP A 332 11.92 -4.32 -6.93
CA ASP A 332 10.79 -4.69 -6.08
C ASP A 332 10.95 -4.13 -4.65
N LEU A 333 12.17 -4.14 -4.11
CA LEU A 333 12.48 -3.51 -2.83
C LEU A 333 12.31 -1.99 -2.87
N LEU A 334 12.71 -1.34 -3.98
CA LEU A 334 12.51 0.09 -4.16
C LEU A 334 11.02 0.43 -4.25
N GLN A 335 10.21 -0.37 -4.95
CA GLN A 335 8.75 -0.22 -4.97
C GLN A 335 8.15 -0.32 -3.56
N PHE A 336 8.54 -1.35 -2.79
CA PHE A 336 8.11 -1.50 -1.39
C PHE A 336 8.48 -0.26 -0.55
N TYR A 337 9.71 0.23 -0.68
CA TYR A 337 10.17 1.41 0.03
C TYR A 337 9.44 2.68 -0.41
N SER A 338 9.20 2.88 -1.70
CA SER A 338 8.44 4.00 -2.25
C SER A 338 7.02 4.02 -1.70
N THR A 339 6.32 2.88 -1.68
CA THR A 339 4.99 2.77 -1.04
C THR A 339 5.06 3.09 0.44
N ARG A 340 6.04 2.55 1.17
CA ARG A 340 6.22 2.84 2.60
C ARG A 340 6.44 4.32 2.86
N ARG A 341 7.29 4.98 2.07
CA ARG A 341 7.60 6.41 2.20
C ARG A 341 6.40 7.27 1.84
N ALA A 342 5.71 6.94 0.74
CA ALA A 342 4.50 7.62 0.30
C ALA A 342 3.39 7.57 1.36
N ILE A 343 3.22 6.40 2.00
CA ILE A 343 2.45 6.27 3.24
C ILE A 343 3.09 7.24 4.23
N GLN A 344 4.24 6.94 4.84
CA GLN A 344 4.81 7.70 5.98
C GLN A 344 4.76 9.22 5.92
N THR A 345 4.96 9.81 4.74
CA THR A 345 4.97 11.27 4.54
C THR A 345 3.61 11.85 4.17
N GLY A 346 2.57 11.03 4.04
CA GLY A 346 1.27 11.44 3.55
C GLY A 346 1.30 11.92 2.10
N ASN A 347 2.20 11.38 1.27
CA ASN A 347 2.29 11.77 -0.14
C ASN A 347 1.26 10.98 -0.94
N VAL A 348 0.02 11.44 -0.88
CA VAL A 348 -1.14 10.83 -1.52
C VAL A 348 -1.01 10.81 -3.03
N GLY A 349 -0.41 11.85 -3.62
CA GLY A 349 -0.16 11.87 -5.06
C GLY A 349 0.82 10.77 -5.49
N LEU A 350 1.82 10.48 -4.67
CA LEU A 350 2.72 9.35 -4.92
C LEU A 350 2.03 8.00 -4.72
N LEU A 351 1.09 7.88 -3.77
CA LEU A 351 0.28 6.66 -3.61
C LEU A 351 -0.60 6.40 -4.82
N GLU A 352 -1.23 7.44 -5.38
CA GLU A 352 -1.97 7.36 -6.63
C GLU A 352 -1.08 6.89 -7.78
N ASP A 353 0.08 7.53 -7.94
CA ASP A 353 1.03 7.17 -8.99
C ASP A 353 1.49 5.70 -8.86
N LEU A 354 1.57 5.15 -7.63
CA LEU A 354 1.96 3.76 -7.38
C LEU A 354 0.86 2.73 -7.67
N LEU A 355 -0.42 3.12 -7.69
CA LEU A 355 -1.54 2.18 -7.81
C LEU A 355 -1.45 1.21 -9.01
N PRO A 356 -1.22 1.67 -10.26
CA PRO A 356 -1.15 0.78 -11.40
C PRO A 356 -0.02 -0.25 -11.25
N ARG A 357 1.17 0.19 -10.79
CA ARG A 357 2.32 -0.70 -10.59
C ARG A 357 2.06 -1.74 -9.50
N LEU A 358 1.40 -1.36 -8.41
CA LEU A 358 1.02 -2.28 -7.35
C LEU A 358 -0.02 -3.30 -7.84
N LEU A 359 -1.01 -2.86 -8.62
CA LEU A 359 -2.01 -3.74 -9.21
C LEU A 359 -1.36 -4.75 -10.14
N ILE A 360 -0.51 -4.30 -11.07
CA ILE A 360 0.26 -5.16 -11.98
C ILE A 360 1.07 -6.18 -11.18
N TYR A 361 1.84 -5.73 -10.20
CA TYR A 361 2.67 -6.63 -9.38
C TYR A 361 1.83 -7.68 -8.62
N PHE A 362 0.73 -7.27 -7.99
CA PHE A 362 -0.15 -8.23 -7.30
C PHE A 362 -0.87 -9.18 -8.28
N LYS A 363 -1.18 -8.71 -9.48
CA LYS A 363 -1.77 -9.55 -10.53
C LYS A 363 -0.80 -10.64 -10.96
N GLY A 364 0.46 -10.30 -11.22
CA GLY A 364 1.49 -11.27 -11.58
C GLY A 364 1.85 -12.22 -10.45
N HIS A 365 1.83 -11.75 -9.20
CA HIS A 365 2.10 -12.57 -8.00
C HIS A 365 0.89 -13.43 -7.56
N ASP A 366 -0.17 -13.55 -8.37
CA ASP A 366 -1.40 -14.29 -8.04
C ASP A 366 -2.11 -13.83 -6.75
N ASN A 367 -1.86 -12.59 -6.31
CA ASN A 367 -2.56 -11.95 -5.20
C ASN A 367 -3.84 -11.26 -5.70
N HIS A 368 -4.72 -12.05 -6.31
CA HIS A 368 -5.89 -11.54 -7.05
C HIS A 368 -6.83 -10.67 -6.23
N ASN A 369 -6.97 -10.94 -4.93
CA ASN A 369 -7.84 -10.13 -4.06
C ASN A 369 -7.32 -8.69 -3.91
N TYR A 370 -6.01 -8.52 -3.72
CA TYR A 370 -5.40 -7.20 -3.64
C TYR A 370 -5.38 -6.51 -5.01
N ALA A 371 -5.11 -7.25 -6.09
CA ALA A 371 -5.22 -6.71 -7.44
C ALA A 371 -6.65 -6.20 -7.73
N GLN A 372 -7.67 -6.98 -7.37
CA GLN A 372 -9.08 -6.59 -7.50
C GLN A 372 -9.38 -5.32 -6.69
N GLY A 373 -9.03 -5.30 -5.39
CA GLY A 373 -9.30 -4.13 -4.54
C GLY A 373 -8.63 -2.84 -5.03
N LEU A 374 -7.41 -2.94 -5.56
CA LEU A 374 -6.74 -1.79 -6.19
C LEU A 374 -7.43 -1.37 -7.50
N ALA A 375 -7.94 -2.31 -8.29
CA ALA A 375 -8.68 -2.02 -9.51
C ALA A 375 -10.01 -1.32 -9.23
N GLU A 376 -10.75 -1.80 -8.22
CA GLU A 376 -11.99 -1.16 -7.76
C GLU A 376 -11.71 0.27 -7.29
N CYS A 377 -10.61 0.47 -6.56
CA CYS A 377 -10.15 1.79 -6.14
C CYS A 377 -9.81 2.67 -7.35
N MET A 378 -8.97 2.19 -8.28
CA MET A 378 -8.62 2.90 -9.52
C MET A 378 -9.85 3.31 -10.33
N HIS A 379 -10.76 2.38 -10.58
CA HIS A 379 -11.98 2.66 -11.34
C HIS A 379 -12.88 3.66 -10.61
N TRP A 380 -13.04 3.51 -9.28
CA TRP A 380 -13.85 4.44 -8.52
C TRP A 380 -13.31 5.86 -8.65
N MET A 381 -12.00 6.06 -8.50
CA MET A 381 -11.38 7.39 -8.56
C MET A 381 -11.40 8.00 -9.96
N ARG A 382 -11.30 7.17 -11.01
CA ARG A 382 -11.31 7.63 -12.41
C ARG A 382 -12.71 7.97 -12.91
N TYR A 383 -13.72 7.20 -12.52
CA TYR A 383 -15.02 7.21 -13.22
C TYR A 383 -16.25 7.36 -12.33
N ASP A 384 -16.14 7.10 -11.02
CA ASP A 384 -17.31 7.02 -10.13
C ASP A 384 -17.30 8.04 -8.99
N ALA A 385 -16.12 8.58 -8.67
CA ALA A 385 -15.95 9.59 -7.65
C ALA A 385 -16.71 10.86 -8.06
N PRO A 386 -17.54 11.44 -7.18
CA PRO A 386 -18.16 12.73 -7.41
C PRO A 386 -17.13 13.81 -7.81
N PRO A 387 -17.53 14.84 -8.59
CA PRO A 387 -16.69 16.00 -8.82
C PRO A 387 -16.23 16.60 -7.49
N GLY A 388 -14.92 16.76 -7.31
CA GLY A 388 -14.35 17.20 -6.03
C GLY A 388 -14.16 16.09 -4.99
N MET A 389 -14.28 14.80 -5.36
CA MET A 389 -13.86 13.64 -4.55
C MET A 389 -12.68 12.89 -5.21
N SER A 390 -11.97 13.57 -6.13
CA SER A 390 -10.72 13.10 -6.72
C SER A 390 -9.56 13.16 -5.70
N TRP A 391 -8.36 12.69 -6.04
CA TRP A 391 -7.21 12.73 -5.14
C TRP A 391 -6.84 14.14 -4.64
N GLN A 392 -7.15 15.18 -5.41
CA GLN A 392 -7.04 16.58 -4.98
C GLN A 392 -7.87 16.86 -3.72
N ALA A 393 -9.01 16.19 -3.57
CA ALA A 393 -9.88 16.28 -2.41
C ALA A 393 -9.41 15.37 -1.27
N HIS A 394 -8.90 14.17 -1.56
CA HIS A 394 -8.30 13.29 -0.55
C HIS A 394 -7.11 13.92 0.19
N ALA A 395 -6.37 14.85 -0.44
CA ALA A 395 -5.30 15.62 0.17
C ALA A 395 -5.76 16.46 1.36
N GLU A 396 -7.03 16.85 1.37
CA GLU A 396 -7.64 17.62 2.45
C GLU A 396 -8.23 16.73 3.56
N VAL A 397 -8.37 15.40 3.32
CA VAL A 397 -9.22 14.50 4.14
C VAL A 397 -8.48 13.58 5.13
N SER A 398 -7.22 13.23 4.91
CA SER A 398 -6.64 12.10 5.64
C SER A 398 -5.35 12.45 6.38
N PRO A 399 -5.29 12.21 7.71
CA PRO A 399 -4.01 12.00 8.39
C PRO A 399 -4.03 10.67 9.17
N ALA A 400 -3.12 9.73 8.90
CA ALA A 400 -3.15 8.44 9.62
C ALA A 400 -1.86 7.62 9.64
N ILE A 401 -0.73 8.13 10.17
CA ILE A 401 0.50 7.30 10.24
C ILE A 401 1.26 7.39 11.55
N PRO A 402 1.50 8.57 12.15
CA PRO A 402 2.16 8.61 13.46
C PRO A 402 1.31 7.96 14.56
N ILE A 403 -0.01 7.92 14.39
CA ILE A 403 -0.95 7.38 15.37
C ILE A 403 -1.12 5.87 15.26
N LEU A 404 -0.96 5.24 14.10
CA LEU A 404 -0.98 3.76 14.03
C LEU A 404 0.16 3.16 14.85
N GLY A 405 1.32 3.83 14.93
CA GLY A 405 2.41 3.47 15.84
C GLY A 405 2.03 3.62 17.32
N GLN A 406 1.52 4.80 17.71
CA GLN A 406 1.13 5.05 19.11
C GLN A 406 -0.12 4.27 19.55
N LEU A 407 -1.02 3.95 18.64
CA LEU A 407 -2.22 3.15 18.88
C LEU A 407 -1.84 1.67 19.00
N ALA A 408 -0.93 1.17 18.15
CA ALA A 408 -0.35 -0.16 18.34
C ALA A 408 0.34 -0.26 19.72
N GLU A 409 1.14 0.75 20.10
CA GLU A 409 1.76 0.81 21.43
C GLU A 409 0.74 0.87 22.56
N LYS A 410 -0.29 1.72 22.48
CA LYS A 410 -1.33 1.84 23.52
C LYS A 410 -2.24 0.61 23.60
N VAL A 411 -2.54 -0.03 22.48
CA VAL A 411 -3.31 -1.28 22.41
C VAL A 411 -2.46 -2.43 22.97
N GLU A 412 -1.17 -2.50 22.65
CA GLU A 412 -0.22 -3.43 23.27
C GLU A 412 -0.11 -3.20 24.79
N ASP A 413 0.03 -1.95 25.24
CA ASP A 413 0.14 -1.60 26.66
C ASP A 413 -1.13 -1.92 27.46
N ARG A 414 -2.31 -1.83 26.82
CA ARG A 414 -3.61 -2.09 27.45
C ARG A 414 -4.07 -3.54 27.34
N LEU A 415 -3.73 -4.26 26.27
CA LEU A 415 -4.13 -5.66 26.06
C LEU A 415 -3.06 -6.67 26.50
N ILE A 416 -1.78 -6.30 26.49
CA ILE A 416 -0.63 -7.20 26.68
C ILE A 416 0.14 -6.88 27.97
N GLN A 417 -0.57 -6.59 29.07
CA GLN A 417 0.03 -6.70 30.42
C GLN A 417 0.39 -8.15 30.80
N LEU A 418 0.17 -9.11 29.91
CA LEU A 418 0.57 -10.51 30.07
C LEU A 418 1.76 -10.84 29.15
N LYS A 419 2.96 -10.54 29.65
CA LYS A 419 4.26 -11.13 29.27
C LYS A 419 4.70 -10.98 27.80
N ARG A 420 5.36 -9.86 27.49
CA ARG A 420 6.54 -9.87 26.61
C ARG A 420 7.64 -8.98 27.20
N THR A 421 8.81 -9.56 27.41
CA THR A 421 10.04 -8.82 27.72
C THR A 421 10.48 -8.06 26.48
N ARG A 422 10.11 -6.78 26.37
CA ARG A 422 10.64 -5.86 25.35
C ARG A 422 12.06 -5.43 25.76
N VAL A 423 13.04 -6.25 25.39
CA VAL A 423 14.38 -5.75 25.11
C VAL A 423 14.56 -5.94 23.62
N HIS A 424 13.99 -5.04 22.82
CA HIS A 424 14.45 -4.88 21.44
C HIS A 424 15.86 -4.29 21.55
N LYS A 425 16.87 -5.15 21.62
CA LYS A 425 18.22 -4.72 21.31
C LYS A 425 18.13 -4.24 19.86
N GLU A 426 18.22 -2.94 19.62
CA GLU A 426 18.31 -2.40 18.26
C GLU A 426 19.40 -3.21 17.56
N ILE A 427 18.99 -4.05 16.61
CA ILE A 427 19.93 -4.68 15.71
C ILE A 427 20.50 -3.49 14.95
N GLY A 428 21.76 -3.16 15.18
CA GLY A 428 22.36 -1.95 14.61
C GLY A 428 22.24 -2.02 13.09
N ALA A 429 21.35 -1.21 12.52
CA ALA A 429 21.06 -1.21 11.09
C ALA A 429 22.35 -1.11 10.26
N GLU A 430 23.31 -0.33 10.75
CA GLU A 430 24.63 -0.18 10.15
C GLU A 430 25.40 -1.50 10.01
N LEU A 431 25.36 -2.37 11.02
CA LEU A 431 26.07 -3.66 10.97
C LEU A 431 25.50 -4.57 9.88
N ASP A 432 24.17 -4.64 9.79
CA ASP A 432 23.48 -5.42 8.76
C ASP A 432 23.79 -4.85 7.36
N ILE A 433 23.63 -3.54 7.19
CA ILE A 433 23.82 -2.85 5.91
C ILE A 433 25.27 -2.99 5.45
N SER A 434 26.25 -2.74 6.33
CA SER A 434 27.68 -2.87 5.99
C SER A 434 28.04 -4.30 5.60
N ARG A 435 27.62 -5.31 6.37
CA ARG A 435 27.90 -6.72 6.05
C ARG A 435 27.34 -7.13 4.69
N LEU A 436 26.11 -6.73 4.39
CA LEU A 436 25.48 -7.02 3.11
C LEU A 436 26.16 -6.25 1.96
N ALA A 437 26.45 -4.96 2.13
CA ALA A 437 27.07 -4.14 1.09
C ALA A 437 28.50 -4.63 0.73
N THR A 438 29.33 -4.94 1.73
CA THR A 438 30.66 -5.53 1.52
C THR A 438 30.57 -6.84 0.74
N ARG A 439 29.59 -7.67 1.07
CA ARG A 439 29.32 -8.93 0.36
C ARG A 439 28.89 -8.69 -1.09
N HIS A 440 28.01 -7.72 -1.34
CA HIS A 440 27.58 -7.36 -2.70
C HIS A 440 28.76 -6.95 -3.58
N MET A 441 29.67 -6.13 -3.03
CA MET A 441 30.90 -5.72 -3.71
C MET A 441 31.83 -6.92 -3.97
N ALA A 442 32.06 -7.76 -2.97
CA ALA A 442 32.93 -8.93 -3.10
C ALA A 442 32.42 -9.96 -4.14
N HIS A 443 31.10 -10.07 -4.31
CA HIS A 443 30.48 -10.96 -5.29
C HIS A 443 30.17 -10.28 -6.64
N GLN A 444 30.51 -9.01 -6.80
CA GLN A 444 30.32 -8.26 -8.05
C GLN A 444 28.90 -8.40 -8.62
N ILE A 445 27.88 -8.33 -7.76
CA ILE A 445 26.49 -8.61 -8.16
C ILE A 445 25.88 -7.53 -9.06
N HIS A 446 26.53 -6.35 -9.13
CA HIS A 446 26.11 -5.22 -9.98
C HIS A 446 26.84 -5.17 -11.33
N GLN A 447 27.83 -6.05 -11.53
CA GLN A 447 28.58 -6.16 -12.77
C GLN A 447 27.98 -7.25 -13.65
N LEU A 448 27.97 -7.01 -14.95
CA LEU A 448 27.60 -7.99 -15.96
C LEU A 448 28.71 -9.02 -16.07
N HIS A 449 28.38 -10.28 -15.80
CA HIS A 449 29.25 -11.41 -15.99
C HIS A 449 28.57 -12.39 -16.95
N PRO A 450 29.06 -12.50 -18.20
CA PRO A 450 28.48 -13.40 -19.18
C PRO A 450 28.39 -14.84 -18.64
N ASP A 451 27.24 -15.45 -18.87
CA ASP A 451 26.89 -16.84 -18.56
C ASP A 451 26.90 -17.19 -17.06
N ARG A 452 26.74 -16.18 -16.18
CA ARG A 452 26.59 -16.40 -14.73
C ARG A 452 25.19 -16.97 -14.43
N ILE A 453 25.15 -18.23 -14.02
CA ILE A 453 23.92 -18.96 -13.71
C ILE A 453 23.69 -19.11 -12.20
N LEU A 454 22.41 -19.25 -11.80
CA LEU A 454 22.01 -19.60 -10.45
C LEU A 454 21.91 -21.12 -10.30
N ASP A 455 22.48 -21.64 -9.22
CA ASP A 455 22.60 -23.09 -8.98
C ASP A 455 21.25 -23.82 -8.86
N GLU A 456 20.25 -23.18 -8.25
CA GLU A 456 18.95 -23.80 -7.99
C GLU A 456 17.79 -23.03 -8.66
N PRO A 457 16.83 -23.71 -9.31
CA PRO A 457 15.68 -23.04 -9.93
C PRO A 457 14.84 -22.19 -8.98
N LYS A 458 14.77 -22.58 -7.70
CA LYS A 458 14.03 -21.84 -6.66
C LYS A 458 14.66 -20.49 -6.32
N ASP A 459 15.90 -20.28 -6.74
CA ASP A 459 16.62 -19.04 -6.52
C ASP A 459 16.40 -18.04 -7.65
N LYS A 460 15.87 -18.47 -8.80
CA LYS A 460 15.50 -17.58 -9.90
C LYS A 460 14.23 -16.81 -9.53
N ALA A 461 14.35 -15.50 -9.39
CA ALA A 461 13.19 -14.65 -9.13
C ALA A 461 12.36 -14.57 -10.41
N LYS A 462 11.03 -14.56 -10.25
CA LYS A 462 10.12 -14.30 -11.37
C LYS A 462 9.92 -12.81 -11.53
N ASP A 463 9.80 -12.34 -12.77
CA ASP A 463 9.36 -10.97 -13.02
C ASP A 463 7.84 -10.86 -12.90
N TYR A 464 7.39 -10.58 -11.67
CA TYR A 464 5.95 -10.42 -11.39
C TYR A 464 5.34 -9.14 -11.95
N VAL A 465 6.15 -8.16 -12.38
CA VAL A 465 5.62 -7.01 -13.12
C VAL A 465 5.27 -7.48 -14.53
N TYR A 466 6.22 -8.07 -15.25
CA TYR A 466 5.99 -8.61 -16.59
C TYR A 466 4.82 -9.62 -16.64
N LEU A 467 4.80 -10.59 -15.71
CA LEU A 467 3.71 -11.57 -15.59
C LEU A 467 2.34 -10.95 -15.27
N GLY A 468 2.33 -9.75 -14.66
CA GLY A 468 1.11 -9.01 -14.36
C GLY A 468 0.61 -8.16 -15.51
N GLU A 469 1.51 -7.67 -16.36
CA GLU A 469 1.18 -6.83 -17.52
C GLU A 469 0.51 -7.64 -18.63
N GLU A 470 1.03 -8.84 -18.96
CA GLU A 470 0.50 -9.68 -20.04
C GLU A 470 -1.02 -9.92 -19.94
N PRO A 471 -1.59 -10.35 -18.79
CA PRO A 471 -3.05 -10.51 -18.65
C PRO A 471 -3.87 -9.22 -18.70
N LEU A 472 -3.25 -8.06 -18.42
CA LEU A 472 -3.91 -6.76 -18.49
C LEU A 472 -3.94 -6.23 -19.93
N MET A 473 -2.87 -6.48 -20.69
CA MET A 473 -2.80 -6.15 -22.12
C MET A 473 -3.73 -7.03 -22.98
N ASP A 474 -3.97 -8.29 -22.59
CA ASP A 474 -4.94 -9.20 -23.25
C ASP A 474 -6.41 -8.75 -23.08
N THR A 475 -6.65 -7.66 -22.33
CA THR A 475 -7.94 -7.01 -22.00
C THR A 475 -8.99 -7.88 -21.32
N LYS A 476 -8.96 -9.21 -21.45
CA LYS A 476 -9.98 -10.13 -20.94
C LYS A 476 -10.29 -9.93 -19.46
N TRP A 477 -9.27 -9.67 -18.64
CA TRP A 477 -9.49 -9.39 -17.23
C TRP A 477 -10.17 -8.02 -16.99
N LEU A 478 -9.73 -6.97 -17.71
CA LEU A 478 -10.35 -5.64 -17.66
C LEU A 478 -11.78 -5.68 -18.22
N ASP A 479 -12.04 -6.43 -19.28
CA ASP A 479 -13.36 -6.61 -19.87
C ASP A 479 -14.31 -7.28 -18.89
N ASN A 480 -13.85 -8.31 -18.16
CA ASN A 480 -14.65 -8.95 -17.11
C ASN A 480 -14.92 -8.01 -15.94
N LEU A 481 -13.94 -7.21 -15.52
CA LEU A 481 -14.08 -6.20 -14.48
C LEU A 481 -15.13 -5.15 -14.87
N ASN A 482 -14.98 -4.58 -16.07
CA ASN A 482 -15.87 -3.56 -16.61
C ASN A 482 -17.28 -4.11 -16.82
N LYS A 483 -17.41 -5.35 -17.33
CA LYS A 483 -18.70 -6.03 -17.47
C LYS A 483 -19.39 -6.23 -16.11
N ALA A 484 -18.68 -6.73 -15.10
CA ALA A 484 -19.25 -6.91 -13.77
C ALA A 484 -19.82 -5.60 -13.19
N ARG A 485 -19.14 -4.47 -13.45
CA ARG A 485 -19.61 -3.13 -13.07
C ARG A 485 -20.78 -2.63 -13.90
N GLN A 486 -20.80 -2.88 -15.20
CA GLN A 486 -21.94 -2.57 -16.06
C GLN A 486 -23.18 -3.36 -15.63
N ASP A 487 -23.01 -4.66 -15.37
CA ASP A 487 -24.05 -5.54 -14.86
C ASP A 487 -24.58 -5.00 -13.52
N PHE A 488 -23.69 -4.64 -12.58
CA PHE A 488 -24.04 -3.98 -11.32
C PHE A 488 -24.90 -2.73 -11.55
N ARG A 489 -24.48 -1.81 -12.42
CA ARG A 489 -25.24 -0.58 -12.70
C ARG A 489 -26.60 -0.86 -13.32
N SER A 490 -26.68 -1.82 -14.23
CA SER A 490 -27.91 -2.16 -14.95
C SER A 490 -29.01 -2.74 -14.05
N ILE A 491 -28.63 -3.47 -13.00
CA ILE A 491 -29.56 -4.13 -12.08
C ILE A 491 -29.83 -3.31 -10.81
N LYS A 492 -29.08 -2.24 -10.59
CA LYS A 492 -29.20 -1.39 -9.40
C LYS A 492 -30.55 -0.68 -9.36
N SER A 493 -31.29 -0.92 -8.28
CA SER A 493 -32.53 -0.19 -8.02
C SER A 493 -32.25 1.29 -7.78
N THR A 494 -33.05 2.16 -8.40
CA THR A 494 -33.07 3.60 -8.13
C THR A 494 -34.21 3.99 -7.18
N LYS A 495 -35.00 3.02 -6.72
CA LYS A 495 -36.12 3.25 -5.80
C LYS A 495 -35.65 3.80 -4.46
N GLN A 496 -36.49 4.63 -3.86
CA GLN A 496 -36.31 5.27 -2.56
C GLN A 496 -37.61 5.17 -1.76
N GLU A 497 -37.99 3.94 -1.41
CA GLU A 497 -39.17 3.66 -0.59
C GLU A 497 -38.76 3.69 0.90
N TYR A 498 -39.24 4.71 1.60
CA TYR A 498 -39.12 4.85 3.05
C TYR A 498 -40.51 4.64 3.68
N ARG A 499 -40.57 4.11 4.90
CA ARG A 499 -41.84 4.10 5.64
C ARG A 499 -42.30 5.55 5.84
N PRO A 500 -43.61 5.83 5.81
CA PRO A 500 -44.10 7.14 6.19
C PRO A 500 -43.68 7.38 7.64
N THR A 501 -42.77 8.33 7.86
CA THR A 501 -42.46 8.82 9.20
C THR A 501 -43.74 9.38 9.79
N GLU A 502 -44.21 8.83 10.91
CA GLU A 502 -45.13 9.57 11.78
C GLU A 502 -44.44 10.90 12.08
N THR A 503 -45.05 12.00 11.67
CA THR A 503 -44.57 13.36 11.90
C THR A 503 -44.28 13.53 13.39
N GLN A 504 -43.01 13.49 13.77
CA GLN A 504 -42.53 14.10 15.00
C GLN A 504 -41.78 15.35 14.57
N GLU A 505 -42.43 16.49 14.85
CA GLU A 505 -41.77 17.78 14.98
C GLU A 505 -40.65 17.65 16.00
N GLU A 506 -39.40 17.81 15.58
CA GLU A 506 -38.27 18.27 16.43
C GLU A 506 -37.18 18.90 15.55
#